data_AF-A0A087ACU3-F1
#
_entry.id   AF-A0A087ACU3-F1
#
_cell.length_a   1.000
_cell.length_b   1.000
_cell.length_c   1.000
_cell.angle_alpha   90.00
_cell.angle_beta   90.00
_cell.angle_gamma   90.00
#
_symmetry.space_group_name_H-M   'P 1'
#
loop_
_entity.id
_entity.type
_entity.pdbx_description
1 polymer ?
#
loop_
_entity_poly.entity_id
_entity_poly.type
_entity_poly.pdbx_seq_one_letter_code
_entity_poly.pdbx_strand_id
1 'polypeptide(L)'
;MPKSPLHPSPKTVTVHGVTLTIDPELFDDYEIVEDLYDVQSGENPLKAVPLLRRLLGDKYEEVKDALRGEDGRITSEALDTFLTDLMEAANPNS
;
A
#
# COMPACT_ATOMS: atom_id res chain seq x y z
N MET A 1 -14.36 34.07 1.57
CA MET A 1 -13.12 33.28 1.70
C MET A 1 -13.42 31.88 1.20
N PRO A 2 -12.74 31.35 0.17
CA PRO A 2 -12.92 29.94 -0.18
C PRO A 2 -12.35 29.11 0.97
N LYS A 3 -13.11 28.12 1.44
CA LYS A 3 -12.61 27.12 2.39
C LYS A 3 -11.44 26.42 1.72
N SER A 4 -10.28 26.35 2.39
CA SER A 4 -9.20 25.48 1.94
C SER A 4 -9.76 24.07 1.74
N PRO A 5 -9.43 23.37 0.63
CA PRO A 5 -9.70 21.95 0.59
C PRO A 5 -8.95 21.34 1.77
N LEU A 6 -9.64 20.60 2.62
CA LEU A 6 -8.97 19.71 3.56
C LEU A 6 -8.27 18.66 2.69
N HIS A 7 -7.01 18.92 2.30
CA HIS A 7 -6.16 17.83 1.81
C HIS A 7 -6.07 16.83 2.95
N PRO A 8 -6.42 15.56 2.72
CA PRO A 8 -6.34 14.56 3.76
C PRO A 8 -4.87 14.45 4.21
N SER A 9 -4.65 14.60 5.51
CA SER A 9 -3.29 14.57 6.07
C SER A 9 -2.75 13.13 5.97
N PRO A 10 -1.44 12.94 5.71
CA PRO A 10 -0.84 11.61 5.71
C PRO A 10 -1.19 10.85 6.99
N LYS A 11 -1.62 9.60 6.83
CA LYS A 11 -2.09 8.73 7.92
C LYS A 11 -0.96 7.79 8.33
N THR A 12 -0.63 7.79 9.62
CA THR A 12 0.30 6.81 10.17
C THR A 12 -0.47 5.56 10.58
N VAL A 13 -0.08 4.41 10.03
CA VAL A 13 -0.67 3.10 10.30
C VAL A 13 0.43 2.12 10.69
N THR A 14 0.09 1.09 11.47
CA THR A 14 1.02 -0.02 11.75
C THR A 14 0.41 -1.30 11.22
N VAL A 15 1.13 -1.95 10.31
CA VAL A 15 0.67 -3.11 9.56
C VAL A 15 1.79 -4.14 9.58
N HIS A 16 1.50 -5.36 10.02
CA HIS A 16 2.49 -6.43 10.22
C HIS A 16 3.74 -5.99 11.04
N GLY A 17 3.55 -5.12 12.03
CA GLY A 17 4.64 -4.63 12.89
C GLY A 17 5.51 -3.51 12.27
N VAL A 18 5.20 -3.07 11.04
CA VAL A 18 5.88 -1.95 10.39
C VAL A 18 5.00 -0.71 10.49
N THR A 19 5.56 0.40 10.98
CA THR A 19 4.88 1.70 11.00
C THR A 19 5.10 2.43 9.68
N LEU A 20 4.00 2.74 8.99
CA LEU A 20 3.96 3.33 7.66
C LEU A 20 3.24 4.69 7.73
N THR A 21 3.72 5.66 6.95
CA THR A 21 3.01 6.92 6.71
C THR A 21 2.47 6.87 5.29
N ILE A 22 1.15 6.76 5.17
CA ILE A 22 0.47 6.62 3.88
C ILE A 22 -0.18 7.95 3.54
N ASP A 23 0.11 8.44 2.34
CA ASP A 23 -0.60 9.57 1.78
C ASP A 23 -1.93 9.07 1.17
N PRO A 24 -3.08 9.41 1.77
CA PRO A 24 -4.38 8.97 1.26
C PRO A 24 -4.68 9.48 -0.15
N GLU A 25 -4.05 10.57 -0.61
CA GLU A 25 -4.22 11.06 -1.98
C GLU A 25 -3.70 10.08 -3.04
N LEU A 26 -2.80 9.16 -2.67
CA LEU A 26 -2.33 8.11 -3.57
C LEU A 26 -3.46 7.17 -4.00
N PHE A 27 -4.49 6.97 -3.16
CA PHE A 27 -5.63 6.13 -3.53
C PHE A 27 -6.64 6.83 -4.43
N ASP A 28 -6.58 8.16 -4.52
CA ASP A 28 -7.38 8.96 -5.46
C ASP A 28 -6.64 9.14 -6.82
N ASP A 29 -5.39 8.70 -6.93
CA ASP A 29 -4.64 8.72 -8.18
C ASP A 29 -5.10 7.60 -9.12
N TYR A 30 -5.56 8.00 -10.31
CA TYR A 30 -6.08 7.07 -11.30
C TYR A 30 -5.04 6.01 -11.74
N GLU A 31 -3.76 6.36 -11.85
CA GLU A 31 -2.72 5.39 -12.22
C GLU A 31 -2.50 4.36 -11.12
N ILE A 32 -2.64 4.74 -9.84
CA ILE A 32 -2.58 3.82 -8.71
C ILE A 32 -3.78 2.87 -8.74
N VAL A 33 -4.97 3.38 -9.07
CA VAL A 33 -6.19 2.57 -9.18
C VAL A 33 -6.07 1.56 -10.34
N GLU A 34 -5.52 1.97 -11.50
CA GLU A 34 -5.24 1.07 -12.62
C GLU A 34 -4.23 -0.01 -12.23
N ASP A 35 -3.10 0.36 -11.62
CA ASP A 35 -2.08 -0.60 -11.18
C ASP A 35 -2.65 -1.58 -10.14
N LEU A 36 -3.50 -1.12 -9.23
CA LEU A 36 -4.18 -1.97 -8.25
C LEU A 36 -5.16 -2.94 -8.93
N TYR A 37 -5.91 -2.47 -9.94
CA TYR A 37 -6.81 -3.31 -10.73
C TYR A 37 -6.04 -4.40 -11.48
N ASP A 38 -4.96 -4.04 -12.18
CA ASP A 38 -4.10 -4.98 -12.93
C ASP A 38 -3.52 -6.09 -12.03
N VAL A 39 -3.17 -5.74 -10.80
CA VAL A 39 -2.67 -6.69 -9.80
C VAL A 39 -3.78 -7.61 -9.32
N GLN A 40 -4.94 -7.06 -8.94
CA GLN A 40 -6.06 -7.83 -8.39
C GLN A 40 -6.76 -8.71 -9.44
N SER A 41 -6.86 -8.24 -10.69
CA SER A 41 -7.42 -9.00 -11.82
C SER A 41 -6.50 -10.12 -12.29
N GLY A 42 -5.22 -10.06 -11.93
CA GLY A 42 -4.18 -10.95 -12.41
C GLY A 42 -3.77 -10.68 -13.86
N GLU A 43 -4.21 -9.59 -14.48
CA GLU A 43 -3.80 -9.21 -15.85
C GLU A 43 -2.31 -8.86 -15.91
N ASN A 44 -1.79 -8.17 -14.89
CA ASN A 44 -0.37 -7.87 -14.80
C ASN A 44 0.16 -7.88 -13.35
N PRO A 45 0.43 -9.07 -12.78
CA PRO A 45 0.92 -9.21 -11.41
C PRO A 45 2.26 -8.49 -11.15
N LEU A 46 3.04 -8.19 -12.20
CA LEU A 46 4.32 -7.49 -12.08
C LEU A 46 4.15 -6.00 -11.72
N LYS A 47 2.95 -5.43 -11.89
CA LYS A 47 2.60 -4.08 -11.44
C LYS A 47 2.63 -3.92 -9.92
N ALA A 48 2.59 -5.02 -9.16
CA ALA A 48 2.69 -4.97 -7.70
C ALA A 48 4.01 -4.34 -7.22
N VAL A 49 5.12 -4.57 -7.93
CA VAL A 49 6.43 -4.04 -7.53
C VAL A 49 6.51 -2.50 -7.58
N PRO A 50 6.23 -1.84 -8.72
CA PRO A 50 6.21 -0.39 -8.77
C PRO A 50 5.13 0.22 -7.87
N LEU A 51 3.96 -0.40 -7.77
CA LEU A 51 2.88 0.01 -6.86
C LEU A 51 3.36 0.07 -5.41
N LEU A 52 3.92 -1.02 -4.89
CA LEU A 52 4.42 -1.09 -3.51
C LEU A 52 5.56 -0.12 -3.26
N ARG A 53 6.47 0.09 -4.21
CA ARG A 53 7.53 1.10 -4.07
C ARG A 53 6.98 2.51 -3.94
N ARG A 54 5.91 2.82 -4.69
CA ARG A 54 5.26 4.13 -4.66
C ARG A 54 4.47 4.34 -3.36
N LEU A 55 3.78 3.30 -2.87
CA LEU A 55 3.02 3.35 -1.61
C LEU A 55 3.92 3.40 -0.36
N LEU A 56 5.01 2.62 -0.36
CA LEU A 56 5.82 2.39 0.84
C LEU A 56 7.07 3.27 0.90
N GLY A 57 7.52 3.82 -0.23
CA GLY A 57 8.68 4.70 -0.29
C GLY A 57 9.93 4.09 0.35
N ASP A 58 10.49 4.78 1.34
CA ASP A 58 11.67 4.37 2.11
C ASP A 58 11.43 3.12 2.98
N LYS A 59 10.17 2.82 3.32
CA LYS A 59 9.77 1.62 4.08
C LYS A 59 9.66 0.35 3.25
N TYR A 60 9.85 0.42 1.94
CA TYR A 60 9.67 -0.71 1.03
C TYR A 60 10.51 -1.95 1.42
N GLU A 61 11.80 -1.77 1.76
CA GLU A 61 12.65 -2.90 2.15
C GLU A 61 12.32 -3.41 3.56
N GLU A 62 11.94 -2.53 4.50
CA GLU A 62 11.51 -2.91 5.85
C GLU A 62 10.24 -3.80 5.79
N VAL A 63 9.28 -3.45 4.95
CA VAL A 63 8.08 -4.27 4.71
C VAL A 63 8.45 -5.61 4.09
N LYS A 64 9.31 -5.64 3.08
CA LYS A 64 9.76 -6.91 2.48
C LYS A 64 10.43 -7.82 3.49
N ASP A 65 11.22 -7.25 4.41
CA ASP A 65 11.85 -8.01 5.48
C ASP A 65 10.81 -8.57 6.46
N ALA A 66 9.77 -7.79 6.79
CA ALA A 66 8.66 -8.23 7.65
C ALA A 66 7.78 -9.31 7.01
N LEU A 67 7.61 -9.31 5.68
CA LEU A 67 6.81 -10.30 4.95
C LEU A 67 7.60 -11.57 4.60
N ARG A 68 8.92 -11.57 4.77
CA ARG A 68 9.76 -12.70 4.40
C ARG A 68 9.57 -13.84 5.39
N GLY A 69 9.13 -15.00 4.88
CA GLY A 69 8.99 -16.22 5.66
C GLY A 69 10.33 -16.82 6.09
N GLU A 70 10.28 -17.89 6.89
CA GLU A 70 11.46 -18.61 7.39
C GLU A 70 12.35 -19.18 6.27
N ASP A 71 11.79 -19.45 5.08
CA ASP A 71 12.50 -19.93 3.90
C ASP A 71 13.16 -18.81 3.08
N GLY A 72 13.03 -17.56 3.53
CA GLY A 72 13.60 -16.39 2.87
C GLY A 72 12.76 -15.85 1.71
N ARG A 73 11.55 -16.36 1.49
CA ARG A 73 10.67 -15.95 0.38
C ARG A 73 9.50 -15.12 0.86
N ILE A 74 8.98 -14.28 -0.03
CA ILE A 74 7.69 -13.59 0.14
C ILE A 74 6.70 -14.32 -0.76
N THR A 75 5.65 -14.87 -0.18
CA THR A 75 4.59 -15.54 -0.95
C THR A 75 3.60 -14.51 -1.48
N SER A 76 2.89 -14.85 -2.56
CA SER A 76 1.80 -14.00 -3.06
C SER A 76 0.73 -13.79 -1.99
N GLU A 77 0.39 -14.83 -1.23
CA GLU A 77 -0.57 -14.76 -0.12
C GLU A 77 -0.15 -13.74 0.95
N ALA A 78 1.11 -13.74 1.38
CA ALA A 78 1.61 -12.77 2.36
C ALA A 78 1.54 -11.33 1.82
N LEU A 79 1.78 -11.15 0.52
CA LEU A 79 1.67 -9.85 -0.13
C LEU A 79 0.21 -9.39 -0.23
N ASP A 80 -0.70 -10.28 -0.61
CA ASP A 80 -2.13 -9.98 -0.73
C ASP A 80 -2.75 -9.64 0.62
N THR A 81 -2.41 -10.38 1.68
CA THR A 81 -2.82 -10.07 3.06
C THR A 81 -2.31 -8.69 3.48
N PHE A 82 -1.02 -8.41 3.25
CA PHE A 82 -0.44 -7.11 3.59
C PHE A 82 -1.14 -5.94 2.87
N LEU A 83 -1.40 -6.08 1.56
CA LEU A 83 -2.07 -5.04 0.78
C LEU A 83 -3.51 -4.80 1.29
N THR A 84 -4.22 -5.87 1.64
CA THR A 84 -5.58 -5.79 2.21
C THR A 84 -5.56 -5.03 3.54
N ASP A 85 -4.72 -5.47 4.49
CA ASP A 85 -4.59 -4.86 5.82
C ASP A 85 -4.14 -3.39 5.73
N LEU A 86 -3.25 -3.08 4.79
CA LEU A 86 -2.79 -1.72 4.53
C LEU A 86 -3.94 -0.83 4.04
N MET A 87 -4.72 -1.31 3.07
CA MET A 87 -5.86 -0.56 2.56
C MET A 87 -6.93 -0.33 3.63
N GLU A 88 -7.24 -1.35 4.43
CA GLU A 88 -8.17 -1.22 5.57
C GLU A 88 -7.67 -0.22 6.60
N ALA A 89 -6.38 -0.30 6.99
CA ALA A 89 -5.79 0.63 7.93
C ALA A 89 -5.71 2.06 7.37
N ALA A 90 -5.48 2.22 6.07
CA ALA A 90 -5.39 3.51 5.39
C ALA A 90 -6.74 4.15 5.10
N ASN A 91 -7.82 3.36 4.98
CA ASN A 91 -9.15 3.84 4.61
C ASN A 91 -9.61 4.99 5.53
N PRO A 92 -9.97 6.17 4.99
CA PRO A 92 -10.45 7.30 5.77
C PRO A 92 -11.89 7.13 6.27
N ASN A 93 -12.65 6.15 5.75
CA ASN A 93 -14.07 5.94 6.07
C ASN A 93 -14.34 4.78 7.06
N SER A 94 -13.30 4.19 7.65
CA SER A 94 -13.44 3.16 8.71
C SER A 94 -13.56 3.75 10.11
#